data_AF-A0A2A5GQ97-F1
#
_entry.id   AF-A0A2A5GQ97-F1
#
_cell.length_a   1.000
_cell.length_b   1.000
_cell.length_c   1.000
_cell.angle_alpha   90.00
_cell.angle_beta   90.00
_cell.angle_gamma   90.00
#
_symmetry.space_group_name_H-M   'P 1'
#
loop_
_entity.id
_entity.type
_entity.pdbx_description
1 polymer ?
#
loop_
_entity_poly.entity_id
_entity_poly.type
_entity_poly.pdbx_seq_one_letter_code
_entity_poly.pdbx_strand_id
1 'polypeptide(L)'
;MPEEQSNKTLRLKRFLPLIIIASLMAVAFATGLHEKLSLDALQTHKGDLFEMVTMHPVLSAMGFIGVYVLAVALSLPVATILTLTGGFMFGKWLGTLYVVSAATLGASIIFLVAKTALGKILREKAGGMYARVEKNMKENATGYLLFMRLVPIFPFFLVNIIPALFNVRLRVFVLTTFFGILPGSFVFVNLGEQLGEIESLGDLVSMKTLFAFALLGFFALIPTLYKQFKTRKNLAVIMLSLVLAASSVQAGDYDELLSEYVHKTEKNGITYNGVDYDAWAKDARHAASIKRLTQTNPNDFETQNEEMSFWINAYNLLTIDLIVKKEERESIKNLGSFFTTPWKKHQWLIAGQAYTLDKIEHAILRSMKDPRIHFAINCASVSCPDLRDEAYEAKSLNRQLNEQVMITLANEGKGFAKNDGTVHVSKIFDWFSEDFNNGDVKGWLQSYVSFNTNKKLQYMNYDWSLNKGKRDD
;
A
#
# COMPACT_ATOMS: atom_id res chain seq x y z
N MET A 1 15.36 8.28 -60.84
CA MET A 1 14.19 8.72 -60.03
C MET A 1 13.13 7.64 -59.72
N PRO A 2 12.99 6.49 -60.43
CA PRO A 2 12.01 5.45 -60.05
C PRO A 2 12.38 4.63 -58.80
N GLU A 3 13.67 4.37 -58.55
CA GLU A 3 14.14 3.54 -57.42
C GLU A 3 13.86 4.17 -56.05
N GLU A 4 13.92 5.49 -55.93
CA GLU A 4 13.73 6.19 -54.66
C GLU A 4 12.25 6.22 -54.23
N GLN A 5 11.31 6.27 -55.19
CA GLN A 5 9.87 6.14 -54.94
C GLN A 5 9.45 4.70 -54.62
N SER A 6 10.08 3.69 -55.25
CA SER A 6 9.85 2.27 -54.94
C SER A 6 10.28 1.92 -53.51
N ASN A 7 11.42 2.45 -53.05
CA ASN A 7 11.90 2.25 -51.68
C ASN A 7 11.04 2.94 -50.61
N LYS A 8 10.46 4.12 -50.90
CA LYS A 8 9.51 4.80 -50.01
C LYS A 8 8.18 4.05 -49.88
N THR A 9 7.63 3.53 -50.99
CA THR A 9 6.37 2.77 -50.98
C THR A 9 6.50 1.41 -50.29
N LEU A 10 7.64 0.71 -50.45
CA LEU A 10 7.98 -0.50 -49.69
C LEU A 10 8.15 -0.23 -48.18
N ARG A 11 8.73 0.92 -47.80
CA ARG A 11 8.82 1.36 -46.40
C ARG A 11 7.44 1.69 -45.81
N LEU A 12 6.56 2.37 -46.56
CA LEU A 12 5.24 2.75 -46.07
C LEU A 12 4.31 1.54 -45.88
N LYS A 13 4.32 0.58 -46.81
CA LYS A 13 3.55 -0.68 -46.70
C LYS A 13 3.91 -1.51 -45.46
N ARG A 14 5.14 -1.39 -44.97
CA ARG A 14 5.62 -2.11 -43.78
C ARG A 14 5.07 -1.54 -42.47
N PHE A 15 4.82 -0.24 -42.42
CA PHE A 15 4.19 0.42 -41.26
C PHE A 15 2.68 0.43 -41.33
N LEU A 16 2.10 0.09 -42.49
CA LEU A 16 0.65 0.07 -42.71
C LEU A 16 -0.11 -0.69 -41.62
N PRO A 17 0.31 -1.89 -41.15
CA PRO A 17 -0.38 -2.57 -40.04
C PRO A 17 -0.37 -1.77 -38.73
N LEU A 18 0.76 -1.11 -38.38
CA LEU A 18 0.87 -0.28 -37.18
C LEU A 18 0.05 1.00 -37.30
N ILE A 19 -0.01 1.61 -38.49
CA ILE A 19 -0.84 2.79 -38.76
C ILE A 19 -2.32 2.43 -38.69
N ILE A 20 -2.72 1.28 -39.22
CA ILE A 20 -4.09 0.76 -39.10
C ILE A 20 -4.45 0.56 -37.63
N ILE A 21 -3.57 -0.08 -36.84
CA ILE A 21 -3.78 -0.26 -35.40
C ILE A 21 -3.94 1.09 -34.70
N ALA A 22 -3.02 2.03 -34.91
CA ALA A 22 -3.08 3.36 -34.29
C ALA A 22 -4.35 4.13 -34.69
N SER A 23 -4.79 3.99 -35.94
CA SER A 23 -6.02 4.62 -36.44
C SER A 23 -7.27 4.00 -35.81
N LEU A 24 -7.32 2.66 -35.71
CA LEU A 24 -8.41 1.95 -35.04
C LEU A 24 -8.47 2.30 -33.55
N MET A 25 -7.32 2.45 -32.88
CA MET A 25 -7.26 2.97 -31.51
C MET A 25 -7.85 4.38 -31.43
N ALA A 26 -7.42 5.31 -32.29
CA ALA A 26 -7.93 6.67 -32.28
C ALA A 26 -9.45 6.73 -32.51
N VAL A 27 -9.98 5.91 -33.43
CA VAL A 27 -11.43 5.78 -33.67
C VAL A 27 -12.16 5.21 -32.45
N ALA A 28 -11.62 4.17 -31.81
CA ALA A 28 -12.23 3.59 -30.60
C ALA A 28 -12.30 4.60 -29.44
N PHE A 29 -11.28 5.44 -29.27
CA PHE A 29 -11.30 6.53 -28.28
C PHE A 29 -12.29 7.62 -28.67
N ALA A 30 -12.28 8.07 -29.93
CA ALA A 30 -13.16 9.13 -30.42
C ALA A 30 -14.65 8.75 -30.41
N THR A 31 -14.98 7.47 -30.58
CA THR A 31 -16.36 6.96 -30.58
C THR A 31 -16.91 6.68 -29.18
N GLY A 32 -16.13 6.90 -28.12
CA GLY A 32 -16.54 6.60 -26.75
C GLY A 32 -16.69 5.10 -26.47
N LEU A 33 -16.09 4.22 -27.29
CA LEU A 33 -16.21 2.77 -27.14
C LEU A 33 -15.71 2.28 -25.77
N HIS A 34 -14.76 3.01 -25.19
CA HIS A 34 -14.24 2.78 -23.83
C HIS A 34 -15.26 3.11 -22.72
N GLU A 35 -16.21 4.03 -22.95
CA GLU A 35 -17.29 4.35 -22.00
C GLU A 35 -18.41 3.29 -22.06
N LYS A 36 -18.64 2.72 -23.26
CA LYS A 36 -19.59 1.62 -23.47
C LYS A 36 -19.08 0.28 -22.93
N LEU A 37 -17.76 0.10 -22.88
CA LEU A 37 -17.09 -1.02 -22.22
C LEU A 37 -16.72 -0.58 -20.79
N SER A 38 -17.72 -0.36 -19.95
CA SER A 38 -17.57 0.01 -18.54
C SER A 38 -18.18 -1.06 -17.62
N LEU A 39 -17.86 -1.00 -16.33
CA LEU A 39 -18.48 -1.89 -15.34
C LEU A 39 -19.98 -1.65 -15.24
N ASP A 40 -20.41 -0.39 -15.31
CA ASP A 40 -21.82 -0.01 -15.25
C ASP A 40 -22.59 -0.62 -16.42
N ALA A 41 -22.00 -0.61 -17.63
CA ALA A 41 -22.58 -1.26 -18.80
C ALA A 41 -22.66 -2.79 -18.63
N LEU A 42 -21.63 -3.41 -18.04
CA LEU A 42 -21.59 -4.85 -17.75
C LEU A 42 -22.69 -5.24 -16.73
N GLN A 43 -22.91 -4.43 -15.70
CA GLN A 43 -23.97 -4.64 -14.71
C GLN A 43 -25.37 -4.40 -15.30
N THR A 44 -25.51 -3.37 -16.15
CA THR A 44 -26.79 -3.03 -16.80
C THR A 44 -27.27 -4.14 -17.74
N HIS A 45 -26.36 -4.72 -18.53
CA HIS A 45 -26.66 -5.80 -19.47
C HIS A 45 -26.43 -7.22 -18.91
N LYS A 46 -26.36 -7.34 -17.58
CA LYS A 46 -26.07 -8.60 -16.87
C LYS A 46 -27.00 -9.74 -17.30
N GLY A 47 -28.30 -9.46 -17.35
CA GLY A 47 -29.34 -10.43 -17.73
C GLY A 47 -29.16 -10.93 -19.16
N ASP A 48 -29.04 -10.00 -20.11
CA ASP A 48 -28.88 -10.29 -21.55
C ASP A 48 -27.63 -11.15 -21.82
N LEU A 49 -26.51 -10.83 -21.15
CA LEU A 49 -25.25 -11.57 -21.29
C LEU A 49 -25.37 -13.00 -20.74
N PHE A 50 -26.05 -13.18 -19.60
CA PHE A 50 -26.25 -14.49 -19.01
C PHE A 50 -27.19 -15.36 -19.85
N GLU A 51 -28.25 -14.76 -20.40
CA GLU A 51 -29.16 -15.41 -21.33
C GLU A 51 -28.42 -15.84 -22.62
N MET A 52 -27.58 -14.97 -23.17
CA MET A 52 -26.78 -15.27 -24.38
C MET A 52 -25.79 -16.43 -24.14
N VAL A 53 -25.16 -16.51 -22.97
CA VAL A 53 -24.25 -17.62 -22.63
C VAL A 53 -25.02 -18.93 -22.43
N THR A 54 -26.18 -18.89 -21.77
CA THR A 54 -26.97 -20.09 -21.50
C THR A 54 -27.63 -20.64 -22.77
N MET A 55 -28.14 -19.78 -23.65
CA MET A 55 -28.78 -20.18 -24.91
C MET A 55 -27.77 -20.64 -25.97
N HIS A 56 -26.60 -19.99 -26.06
CA HIS A 56 -25.60 -20.25 -27.11
C HIS A 56 -24.16 -20.27 -26.57
N PRO A 57 -23.78 -21.27 -25.75
CA PRO A 57 -22.49 -21.27 -25.03
C PRO A 57 -21.26 -21.25 -25.95
N VAL A 58 -21.28 -22.04 -27.02
CA VAL A 58 -20.14 -22.12 -27.97
C VAL A 58 -19.97 -20.82 -28.76
N LEU A 59 -21.07 -20.27 -29.27
CA LEU A 59 -21.04 -19.04 -30.06
C LEU A 59 -20.62 -17.85 -29.18
N SER A 60 -21.11 -17.77 -27.96
CA SER A 60 -20.73 -16.77 -26.95
C SER A 60 -19.24 -16.86 -26.62
N ALA A 61 -18.70 -18.07 -26.40
CA ALA A 61 -17.27 -18.27 -26.16
C ALA A 61 -16.41 -17.87 -27.37
N MET A 62 -16.81 -18.26 -28.59
CA MET A 62 -16.09 -17.89 -29.81
C MET A 62 -16.13 -16.39 -30.08
N GLY A 63 -17.28 -15.75 -29.89
CA GLY A 63 -17.45 -14.30 -30.00
C GLY A 63 -16.58 -13.56 -29.00
N PHE A 64 -16.60 -13.97 -27.73
CA PHE A 64 -15.77 -13.40 -26.68
C PHE A 64 -14.27 -13.53 -26.99
N ILE A 65 -13.80 -14.73 -27.35
CA ILE A 65 -12.40 -14.98 -27.73
C ILE A 65 -12.02 -14.10 -28.93
N GLY A 66 -12.87 -14.00 -29.95
CA GLY A 66 -12.62 -13.17 -31.13
C GLY A 66 -12.47 -11.70 -30.78
N VAL A 67 -13.40 -11.14 -29.99
CA VAL A 67 -13.33 -9.75 -29.51
C VAL A 67 -12.08 -9.51 -28.68
N TYR A 68 -11.74 -10.43 -27.77
CA TYR A 68 -10.56 -10.30 -26.91
C TYR A 68 -9.25 -10.37 -27.72
N VAL A 69 -9.14 -11.31 -28.66
CA VAL A 69 -7.99 -11.42 -29.58
C VAL A 69 -7.80 -10.12 -30.35
N LEU A 70 -8.88 -9.57 -30.91
CA LEU A 70 -8.85 -8.31 -31.65
C LEU A 70 -8.42 -7.15 -30.73
N ALA A 71 -9.00 -7.03 -29.54
CA ALA A 71 -8.65 -5.98 -28.60
C ALA A 71 -7.16 -5.99 -28.23
N VAL A 72 -6.60 -7.17 -27.93
CA VAL A 72 -5.17 -7.31 -27.62
C VAL A 72 -4.30 -7.09 -28.85
N ALA A 73 -4.67 -7.63 -30.02
CA ALA A 73 -3.90 -7.43 -31.25
C ALA A 73 -3.84 -5.94 -31.65
N LEU A 74 -4.91 -5.18 -31.38
CA LEU A 74 -4.99 -3.74 -31.56
C LEU A 74 -4.37 -2.95 -30.39
N SER A 75 -3.82 -3.62 -29.36
CA SER A 75 -3.23 -2.99 -28.17
C SER A 75 -4.18 -2.02 -27.44
N LEU A 76 -5.48 -2.30 -27.46
CA LEU A 76 -6.48 -1.49 -26.77
C LEU A 76 -6.38 -1.70 -25.25
N PRO A 77 -6.42 -0.62 -24.44
CA PRO A 77 -6.33 -0.70 -22.97
C PRO A 77 -7.66 -1.13 -22.33
N VAL A 78 -8.36 -2.10 -22.91
CA VAL A 78 -9.66 -2.62 -22.46
C VAL A 78 -9.58 -4.05 -21.90
N ALA A 79 -8.37 -4.62 -21.84
CA ALA A 79 -8.15 -6.00 -21.44
C ALA A 79 -8.65 -6.32 -20.03
N THR A 80 -8.57 -5.38 -19.09
CA THR A 80 -9.07 -5.56 -17.72
C THR A 80 -10.57 -5.79 -17.70
N ILE A 81 -11.33 -4.94 -18.40
CA ILE A 81 -12.80 -5.02 -18.45
C ILE A 81 -13.25 -6.27 -19.19
N LEU A 82 -12.57 -6.64 -20.28
CA LEU A 82 -12.84 -7.90 -20.98
C LEU A 82 -12.50 -9.13 -20.13
N THR A 83 -11.46 -9.06 -19.29
CA THR A 83 -11.08 -10.17 -18.40
C THR A 83 -12.13 -10.38 -17.31
N LEU A 84 -12.60 -9.29 -16.71
CA LEU A 84 -13.72 -9.28 -15.77
C LEU A 84 -15.00 -9.82 -16.41
N THR A 85 -15.32 -9.36 -17.62
CA THR A 85 -16.46 -9.85 -18.42
C THR A 85 -16.35 -11.36 -18.68
N GLY A 86 -15.15 -11.88 -18.95
CA GLY A 86 -14.91 -13.30 -19.15
C GLY A 86 -15.20 -14.14 -17.90
N GLY A 87 -14.85 -13.62 -16.72
CA GLY A 87 -15.19 -14.25 -15.44
C GLY A 87 -16.68 -14.21 -15.13
N PHE A 88 -17.31 -13.08 -15.42
CA PHE A 88 -18.74 -12.90 -15.27
C PHE A 88 -19.54 -13.86 -16.16
N MET A 89 -19.16 -13.98 -17.44
CA MET A 89 -19.89 -14.78 -18.43
C MET A 89 -19.63 -16.29 -18.31
N PHE A 90 -18.39 -16.71 -18.02
CA PHE A 90 -17.98 -18.12 -18.14
C PHE A 90 -17.47 -18.74 -16.83
N GLY A 91 -17.50 -17.98 -15.72
CA GLY A 91 -16.96 -18.39 -14.43
C GLY A 91 -15.43 -18.41 -14.38
N LYS A 92 -14.86 -18.62 -13.18
CA LYS A 92 -13.40 -18.48 -12.97
C LYS A 92 -12.55 -19.44 -13.78
N TRP A 93 -13.01 -20.67 -14.01
CA TRP A 93 -12.18 -21.70 -14.65
C TRP A 93 -12.18 -21.57 -16.17
N LEU A 94 -13.36 -21.58 -16.81
CA LEU A 94 -13.48 -21.43 -18.26
C LEU A 94 -13.15 -20.01 -18.71
N GLY A 95 -13.56 -19.00 -17.94
CA GLY A 95 -13.18 -17.60 -18.18
C GLY A 95 -11.67 -17.41 -18.20
N THR A 96 -10.93 -18.00 -17.25
CA THR A 96 -9.46 -17.93 -17.24
C THR A 96 -8.87 -18.61 -18.47
N LEU A 97 -9.36 -19.79 -18.84
CA LEU A 97 -8.89 -20.51 -20.02
C LEU A 97 -9.12 -19.69 -21.31
N TYR A 98 -10.30 -19.11 -21.48
CA TYR A 98 -10.65 -18.31 -22.66
C TYR A 98 -9.84 -17.01 -22.70
N VAL A 99 -9.72 -16.30 -21.58
CA VAL A 99 -8.91 -15.08 -21.47
C VAL A 99 -7.44 -15.35 -21.79
N VAL A 100 -6.81 -16.34 -21.14
CA VAL A 100 -5.37 -16.62 -21.33
C VAL A 100 -5.10 -17.05 -22.78
N SER A 101 -5.99 -17.86 -23.36
CA SER A 101 -5.88 -18.30 -24.76
C SER A 101 -6.03 -17.13 -25.73
N ALA A 102 -7.07 -16.30 -25.56
CA ALA A 102 -7.34 -15.15 -26.41
C ALA A 102 -6.25 -14.07 -26.28
N ALA A 103 -5.82 -13.78 -25.06
CA ALA A 103 -4.72 -12.85 -24.78
C ALA A 103 -3.42 -13.31 -25.44
N THR A 104 -3.09 -14.60 -25.34
CA THR A 104 -1.87 -15.17 -25.95
C THR A 104 -1.93 -15.11 -27.48
N LEU A 105 -3.08 -15.43 -28.08
CA LEU A 105 -3.30 -15.33 -29.52
C LEU A 105 -3.17 -13.89 -30.02
N GLY A 106 -3.90 -12.95 -29.40
CA GLY A 106 -3.83 -11.53 -29.74
C GLY A 106 -2.43 -10.95 -29.55
N ALA A 107 -1.76 -11.28 -28.44
CA ALA A 107 -0.40 -10.86 -28.15
C ALA A 107 0.60 -11.39 -29.20
N SER A 108 0.37 -12.61 -29.71
CA SER A 108 1.19 -13.22 -30.76
C SER A 108 1.05 -12.48 -32.10
N ILE A 109 -0.16 -12.02 -32.44
CA ILE A 109 -0.41 -11.24 -33.65
C ILE A 109 0.37 -9.91 -33.58
N ILE A 110 0.16 -9.12 -32.52
CA ILE A 110 0.87 -7.83 -32.39
C ILE A 110 2.39 -8.02 -32.28
N PHE A 111 2.85 -9.08 -31.62
CA PHE A 111 4.27 -9.43 -31.57
C PHE A 111 4.84 -9.68 -32.97
N LEU A 112 4.16 -10.46 -33.82
CA LEU A 112 4.60 -10.73 -35.19
C LEU A 112 4.57 -9.48 -36.07
N VAL A 113 3.53 -8.65 -35.93
CA VAL A 113 3.42 -7.36 -36.61
C VAL A 113 4.57 -6.43 -36.20
N ALA A 114 4.81 -6.24 -34.90
CA ALA A 114 5.91 -5.41 -34.40
C ALA A 114 7.28 -5.97 -34.82
N LYS A 115 7.44 -7.29 -34.81
CA LYS A 115 8.71 -7.96 -35.18
C LYS A 115 9.05 -7.72 -36.65
N THR A 116 8.06 -7.82 -37.52
CA THR A 116 8.22 -7.59 -38.96
C THR A 116 8.33 -6.08 -39.28
N ALA A 117 7.53 -5.23 -38.65
CA ALA A 117 7.49 -3.79 -38.92
C ALA A 117 8.69 -3.01 -38.33
N LEU A 118 9.13 -3.33 -37.12
CA LEU A 118 10.15 -2.55 -36.38
C LEU A 118 11.53 -3.23 -36.34
N GLY A 119 11.59 -4.56 -36.40
CA GLY A 119 12.82 -5.33 -36.16
C GLY A 119 14.00 -4.99 -37.10
N LYS A 120 13.74 -4.75 -38.40
CA LYS A 120 14.81 -4.39 -39.36
C LYS A 120 15.35 -2.96 -39.16
N ILE A 121 14.51 -2.01 -38.72
CA ILE A 121 14.91 -0.59 -38.57
C ILE A 121 15.78 -0.42 -37.34
N LEU A 122 15.39 -1.08 -36.24
CA LEU A 122 16.22 -1.14 -35.04
C LEU A 122 17.57 -1.80 -35.36
N ARG A 123 17.59 -2.89 -36.13
CA ARG A 123 18.86 -3.52 -36.59
C ARG A 123 19.70 -2.62 -37.48
N GLU A 124 19.09 -1.86 -38.39
CA GLU A 124 19.80 -0.95 -39.32
C GLU A 124 20.31 0.32 -38.64
N LYS A 125 19.66 0.78 -37.55
CA LYS A 125 20.07 1.97 -36.77
C LYS A 125 20.75 1.63 -35.42
N ALA A 126 21.01 0.36 -35.16
CA ALA A 126 21.52 -0.12 -33.87
C ALA A 126 23.05 -0.01 -33.76
N GLY A 127 23.50 0.74 -32.76
CA GLY A 127 24.90 0.70 -32.31
C GLY A 127 25.21 -0.54 -31.45
N GLY A 128 26.47 -0.66 -31.01
CA GLY A 128 26.96 -1.80 -30.23
C GLY A 128 26.21 -2.06 -28.90
N MET A 129 25.61 -1.02 -28.31
CA MET A 129 24.77 -1.14 -27.10
C MET A 129 23.51 -1.97 -27.37
N TYR A 130 22.82 -1.75 -28.50
CA TYR A 130 21.63 -2.52 -28.86
C TYR A 130 21.97 -3.99 -29.10
N ALA A 131 23.06 -4.29 -29.82
CA ALA A 131 23.48 -5.67 -30.07
C ALA A 131 23.79 -6.42 -28.77
N ARG A 132 24.37 -5.73 -27.78
CA ARG A 132 24.63 -6.29 -26.44
C ARG A 132 23.33 -6.60 -25.69
N VAL A 133 22.36 -5.67 -25.70
CA VAL A 133 21.06 -5.86 -25.05
C VAL A 133 20.23 -6.93 -25.75
N GLU A 134 20.19 -6.95 -27.10
CA GLU A 134 19.52 -7.98 -27.91
C GLU A 134 20.06 -9.38 -27.58
N LYS A 135 21.40 -9.52 -27.50
CA LYS A 135 22.02 -10.80 -27.15
C LYS A 135 21.62 -11.27 -25.75
N ASN A 136 21.74 -10.40 -24.75
CA ASN A 136 21.39 -10.74 -23.36
C ASN A 136 19.90 -11.11 -23.24
N MET A 137 19.03 -10.30 -23.83
CA MET A 137 17.60 -10.53 -23.78
C MET A 137 17.20 -11.83 -24.49
N LYS A 138 17.87 -12.25 -25.56
CA LYS A 138 17.62 -13.54 -26.20
C LYS A 138 18.08 -14.72 -25.35
N GLU A 139 19.25 -14.62 -24.74
CA GLU A 139 19.83 -15.69 -23.92
C GLU A 139 19.03 -15.95 -22.64
N ASN A 140 18.32 -14.92 -22.16
CA ASN A 140 17.57 -14.90 -20.91
C ASN A 140 16.08 -14.56 -21.10
N ALA A 141 15.56 -14.72 -22.32
CA ALA A 141 14.21 -14.29 -22.70
C ALA A 141 13.13 -14.87 -21.78
N THR A 142 13.24 -16.14 -21.40
CA THR A 142 12.23 -16.80 -20.58
C THR A 142 12.02 -16.12 -19.23
N GLY A 143 13.09 -15.84 -18.48
CA GLY A 143 12.99 -15.21 -17.17
C GLY A 143 12.51 -13.76 -17.24
N TYR A 144 13.05 -12.98 -18.18
CA TYR A 144 12.62 -11.59 -18.35
C TYR A 144 11.17 -11.46 -18.77
N LEU A 145 10.69 -12.33 -19.67
CA LEU A 145 9.29 -12.30 -20.11
C LEU A 145 8.33 -12.74 -19.01
N LEU A 146 8.67 -13.79 -18.26
CA LEU A 146 7.87 -14.22 -17.10
C LEU A 146 7.81 -13.11 -16.05
N PHE A 147 8.94 -12.50 -15.70
CA PHE A 147 8.98 -11.37 -14.76
C PHE A 147 8.05 -10.23 -15.18
N MET A 148 8.17 -9.77 -16.43
CA MET A 148 7.33 -8.66 -16.92
C MET A 148 5.84 -8.99 -16.98
N ARG A 149 5.45 -10.27 -16.94
CA ARG A 149 4.05 -10.72 -17.03
C ARG A 149 3.45 -11.05 -15.67
N LEU A 150 4.28 -11.53 -14.76
CA LEU A 150 3.89 -11.81 -13.39
C LEU A 150 3.82 -10.53 -12.57
N VAL A 151 4.72 -9.56 -12.82
CA VAL A 151 4.75 -8.27 -12.11
C VAL A 151 3.87 -7.24 -12.83
N PRO A 152 2.77 -6.77 -12.22
CA PRO A 152 1.75 -5.91 -12.86
C PRO A 152 2.18 -4.43 -13.00
N ILE A 153 3.48 -4.14 -13.01
CA ILE A 153 4.02 -2.78 -13.16
C ILE A 153 4.08 -2.38 -14.65
N PHE A 154 4.18 -3.36 -15.54
CA PHE A 154 4.38 -3.10 -16.97
C PHE A 154 3.06 -3.13 -17.74
N PRO A 155 2.74 -2.10 -18.54
CA PRO A 155 1.55 -2.12 -19.38
C PRO A 155 1.53 -3.29 -20.36
N PHE A 156 0.38 -3.95 -20.50
CA PHE A 156 0.26 -5.19 -21.29
C PHE A 156 0.67 -5.02 -22.77
N PHE A 157 0.36 -3.90 -23.40
CA PHE A 157 0.78 -3.63 -24.78
C PHE A 157 2.31 -3.53 -24.92
N LEU A 158 2.98 -2.92 -23.93
CA LEU A 158 4.42 -2.68 -23.94
C LEU A 158 5.17 -4.01 -23.89
N VAL A 159 4.73 -4.92 -23.01
CA VAL A 159 5.35 -6.24 -22.83
C VAL A 159 5.07 -7.20 -23.99
N ASN A 160 4.21 -6.83 -24.95
CA ASN A 160 3.97 -7.56 -26.20
C ASN A 160 4.85 -7.04 -27.35
N ILE A 161 5.18 -5.74 -27.36
CA ILE A 161 6.00 -5.11 -28.40
C ILE A 161 7.50 -5.24 -28.10
N ILE A 162 7.94 -4.98 -26.87
CA ILE A 162 9.37 -5.04 -26.48
C ILE A 162 10.05 -6.35 -26.92
N PRO A 163 9.47 -7.54 -26.70
CA PRO A 163 10.09 -8.81 -27.10
C PRO A 163 10.28 -8.95 -28.61
N ALA A 164 9.40 -8.31 -29.37
CA ALA A 164 9.48 -8.28 -30.83
C ALA A 164 10.66 -7.44 -31.31
N LEU A 165 10.92 -6.30 -30.63
CA LEU A 165 12.04 -5.40 -30.92
C LEU A 165 13.39 -6.14 -30.77
N PHE A 166 13.54 -6.94 -29.73
CA PHE A 166 14.76 -7.70 -29.45
C PHE A 166 14.79 -9.09 -30.11
N ASN A 167 13.91 -9.34 -31.08
CA ASN A 167 13.89 -10.55 -31.90
C ASN A 167 13.84 -11.85 -31.08
N VAL A 168 13.02 -11.88 -30.03
CA VAL A 168 12.76 -13.11 -29.26
C VAL A 168 12.09 -14.15 -30.17
N ARG A 169 12.26 -15.45 -29.86
CA ARG A 169 11.62 -16.55 -30.60
C ARG A 169 10.12 -16.59 -30.25
N LEU A 170 9.26 -16.75 -31.26
CA LEU A 170 7.80 -16.81 -31.08
C LEU A 170 7.39 -17.87 -30.05
N ARG A 171 7.99 -19.07 -30.09
CA ARG A 171 7.69 -20.13 -29.11
C ARG A 171 7.93 -19.71 -27.66
N VAL A 172 9.04 -19.02 -27.41
CA VAL A 172 9.36 -18.52 -26.05
C VAL A 172 8.36 -17.46 -25.63
N PHE A 173 8.03 -16.53 -26.55
CA PHE A 173 7.03 -15.50 -26.30
C PHE A 173 5.64 -16.09 -25.99
N VAL A 174 5.17 -17.06 -26.79
CA VAL A 174 3.87 -17.72 -26.59
C VAL A 174 3.81 -18.44 -25.25
N LEU A 175 4.80 -19.28 -24.93
CA LEU A 175 4.80 -20.04 -23.68
C LEU A 175 4.89 -19.14 -22.45
N THR A 176 5.78 -18.14 -22.47
CA THR A 176 5.92 -17.19 -21.35
C THR A 176 4.71 -16.29 -21.21
N THR A 177 4.00 -15.97 -22.29
CA THR A 177 2.72 -15.25 -22.23
C THR A 177 1.64 -16.12 -21.63
N PHE A 178 1.44 -17.33 -22.16
CA PHE A 178 0.40 -18.24 -21.69
C PHE A 178 0.54 -18.55 -20.19
N PHE A 179 1.73 -18.96 -19.74
CA PHE A 179 1.95 -19.29 -18.33
C PHE A 179 2.16 -18.06 -17.43
N GLY A 180 2.77 -17.00 -17.96
CA GLY A 180 3.11 -15.82 -17.17
C GLY A 180 1.91 -14.96 -16.79
N ILE A 181 0.87 -14.91 -17.64
CA ILE A 181 -0.34 -14.14 -17.33
C ILE A 181 -1.37 -14.94 -16.54
N LEU A 182 -1.25 -16.28 -16.50
CA LEU A 182 -2.26 -17.18 -15.92
C LEU A 182 -2.61 -16.82 -14.46
N PRO A 183 -1.64 -16.59 -13.54
CA PRO A 183 -1.96 -16.22 -12.16
C PRO A 183 -2.71 -14.89 -12.07
N GLY A 184 -2.27 -13.88 -12.83
CA GLY A 184 -2.92 -12.56 -12.88
C GLY A 184 -4.33 -12.63 -13.46
N SER A 185 -4.47 -13.26 -14.63
CA SER A 185 -5.75 -13.47 -15.30
C SER A 185 -6.73 -14.22 -14.41
N PHE A 186 -6.30 -15.26 -13.69
CA PHE A 186 -7.18 -16.00 -12.77
C PHE A 186 -7.77 -15.10 -11.68
N VAL A 187 -6.96 -14.23 -11.06
CA VAL A 187 -7.43 -13.28 -10.04
C VAL A 187 -8.51 -12.37 -10.62
N PHE A 188 -8.26 -11.73 -11.77
CA PHE A 188 -9.25 -10.84 -12.39
C PHE A 188 -10.51 -11.58 -12.87
N VAL A 189 -10.39 -12.80 -13.41
CA VAL A 189 -11.55 -13.59 -13.83
C VAL A 189 -12.35 -14.06 -12.62
N ASN A 190 -11.70 -14.49 -11.53
CA ASN A 190 -12.41 -14.87 -10.31
C ASN A 190 -13.19 -13.70 -9.71
N LEU A 191 -12.65 -12.48 -9.79
CA LEU A 191 -13.36 -11.27 -9.39
C LEU A 191 -14.52 -10.97 -10.34
N GLY A 192 -14.33 -11.21 -11.63
CA GLY A 192 -15.39 -11.13 -12.65
C GLY A 192 -16.61 -12.00 -12.32
N GLU A 193 -16.37 -13.22 -11.86
CA GLU A 193 -17.42 -14.15 -11.41
C GLU A 193 -18.18 -13.62 -10.18
N GLN A 194 -17.52 -12.82 -9.34
CA GLN A 194 -18.05 -12.23 -8.10
C GLN A 194 -18.62 -10.81 -8.26
N LEU A 195 -18.66 -10.25 -9.47
CA LEU A 195 -19.06 -8.85 -9.75
C LEU A 195 -20.50 -8.46 -9.33
N GLY A 196 -21.27 -9.37 -8.74
CA GLY A 196 -22.52 -9.07 -8.04
C GLY A 196 -22.36 -8.57 -6.60
N GLU A 197 -21.15 -8.64 -6.01
CA GLU A 197 -20.89 -8.39 -4.58
C GLU A 197 -19.83 -7.30 -4.32
N ILE A 198 -19.25 -6.68 -5.35
CA ILE A 198 -18.08 -5.79 -5.20
C ILE A 198 -18.44 -4.36 -5.61
N GLU A 199 -18.31 -3.41 -4.67
CA GLU A 199 -18.66 -1.98 -4.84
C GLU A 199 -17.53 -1.12 -5.45
N SER A 200 -16.28 -1.60 -5.56
CA SER A 200 -15.21 -0.83 -6.23
C SER A 200 -14.03 -1.66 -6.79
N LEU A 201 -13.38 -1.14 -7.85
CA LEU A 201 -12.13 -1.68 -8.42
C LEU A 201 -10.89 -1.46 -7.52
N GLY A 202 -11.03 -0.73 -6.40
CA GLY A 202 -9.92 -0.39 -5.50
C GLY A 202 -9.36 -1.60 -4.73
N ASP A 203 -10.22 -2.57 -4.41
CA ASP A 203 -9.85 -3.81 -3.73
C ASP A 203 -9.01 -4.75 -4.62
N LEU A 204 -8.98 -4.50 -5.94
CA LEU A 204 -8.31 -5.37 -6.93
C LEU A 204 -6.78 -5.27 -6.90
N VAL A 205 -6.23 -4.18 -6.35
CA VAL A 205 -4.79 -3.86 -6.35
C VAL A 205 -4.32 -3.63 -4.92
N SER A 206 -4.65 -4.56 -4.02
CA SER A 206 -4.09 -4.53 -2.67
C SER A 206 -2.57 -4.71 -2.73
N MET A 207 -1.86 -4.03 -1.82
CA MET A 207 -0.40 -4.14 -1.73
C MET A 207 0.06 -5.59 -1.51
N LYS A 208 -0.78 -6.42 -0.87
CA LYS A 208 -0.56 -7.87 -0.69
C LYS A 208 -0.54 -8.62 -2.02
N THR A 209 -1.51 -8.36 -2.89
CA THR A 209 -1.58 -8.99 -4.22
C THR A 209 -0.44 -8.52 -5.12
N LEU A 210 -0.12 -7.22 -5.08
CA LEU A 210 1.05 -6.66 -5.78
C LEU A 210 2.37 -7.28 -5.30
N PHE A 211 2.53 -7.46 -3.99
CA PHE A 211 3.72 -8.06 -3.40
C PHE A 211 3.84 -9.56 -3.74
N ALA A 212 2.74 -10.31 -3.72
CA ALA A 212 2.71 -11.70 -4.15
C ALA A 212 3.12 -11.87 -5.62
N PHE A 213 2.62 -11.00 -6.50
CA PHE A 213 3.03 -10.94 -7.90
C PHE A 213 4.49 -10.53 -8.10
N ALA A 214 4.98 -9.56 -7.32
CA ALA A 214 6.39 -9.15 -7.31
C ALA A 214 7.32 -10.31 -6.90
N LEU A 215 6.98 -11.04 -5.84
CA LEU A 215 7.71 -12.24 -5.40
C LEU A 215 7.72 -13.33 -6.48
N LEU A 216 6.56 -13.62 -7.08
CA LEU A 216 6.45 -14.64 -8.12
C LEU A 216 7.28 -14.27 -9.36
N GLY A 217 7.26 -12.99 -9.75
CA GLY A 217 8.14 -12.46 -10.79
C GLY A 217 9.62 -12.61 -10.42
N PHE A 218 10.00 -12.29 -9.19
CA PHE A 218 11.37 -12.44 -8.71
C PHE A 218 11.84 -13.90 -8.75
N PHE A 219 11.00 -14.85 -8.33
CA PHE A 219 11.27 -16.29 -8.46
C PHE A 219 11.53 -16.69 -9.92
N ALA A 220 10.77 -16.15 -10.88
CA ALA A 220 10.99 -16.41 -12.31
C ALA A 220 12.33 -15.86 -12.83
N LEU A 221 12.92 -14.86 -12.16
CA LEU A 221 14.25 -14.33 -12.49
C LEU A 221 15.40 -15.16 -11.90
N ILE A 222 15.19 -15.96 -10.85
CA ILE A 222 16.28 -16.69 -10.17
C ILE A 222 17.18 -17.48 -11.14
N PRO A 223 16.66 -18.28 -12.09
CA PRO A 223 17.52 -19.03 -13.02
C PRO A 223 18.34 -18.12 -13.94
N THR A 224 17.75 -16.98 -14.32
CA THR A 224 18.39 -15.97 -15.19
C THR A 224 19.50 -15.24 -14.45
N LEU A 225 19.19 -14.79 -13.24
CA LEU A 225 20.13 -14.14 -12.33
C LEU A 225 21.29 -15.08 -12.00
N TYR A 226 21.01 -16.33 -11.61
CA TYR A 226 22.03 -17.33 -11.32
C TYR A 226 23.02 -17.54 -12.49
N LYS A 227 22.51 -17.63 -13.73
CA LYS A 227 23.33 -17.79 -14.93
C LYS A 227 24.22 -16.56 -15.21
N GLN A 228 23.73 -15.35 -14.94
CA GLN A 228 24.50 -14.10 -15.08
C GLN A 228 25.51 -13.91 -13.94
N PHE A 229 25.18 -14.35 -12.72
CA PHE A 229 26.01 -14.20 -11.52
C PHE A 229 27.18 -15.20 -11.45
N LYS A 230 27.04 -16.39 -12.05
CA LYS A 230 28.15 -17.36 -12.17
C LYS A 230 29.39 -16.78 -12.88
N THR A 231 29.26 -15.68 -13.63
CA THR A 231 30.34 -15.05 -14.40
C THR A 231 30.99 -13.84 -13.71
N ARG A 232 30.45 -13.28 -12.61
CA ARG A 232 31.03 -12.13 -11.89
C ARG A 232 30.78 -12.21 -10.39
N LYS A 233 31.73 -12.81 -9.65
CA LYS A 233 31.64 -13.13 -8.21
C LYS A 233 31.40 -11.93 -7.26
N ASN A 234 31.76 -10.70 -7.64
CA ASN A 234 31.75 -9.55 -6.70
C ASN A 234 30.41 -8.79 -6.63
N LEU A 235 29.54 -8.91 -7.64
CA LEU A 235 28.26 -8.17 -7.69
C LEU A 235 27.13 -8.89 -6.94
N ALA A 236 27.20 -10.22 -6.82
CA ALA A 236 26.21 -11.00 -6.08
C ALA A 236 26.26 -10.70 -4.57
N VAL A 237 27.44 -10.43 -4.02
CA VAL A 237 27.59 -9.98 -2.62
C VAL A 237 26.96 -8.61 -2.45
N ILE A 238 27.25 -7.65 -3.34
CA ILE A 238 26.70 -6.29 -3.25
C ILE A 238 25.18 -6.26 -3.45
N MET A 239 24.64 -7.05 -4.38
CA MET A 239 23.19 -7.16 -4.60
C MET A 239 22.48 -7.95 -3.50
N LEU A 240 23.09 -9.00 -2.94
CA LEU A 240 22.55 -9.70 -1.77
C LEU A 240 22.60 -8.80 -0.54
N SER A 241 23.64 -7.99 -0.38
CA SER A 241 23.74 -6.95 0.65
C SER A 241 22.73 -5.83 0.43
N LEU A 242 22.45 -5.43 -0.82
CA LEU A 242 21.42 -4.43 -1.16
C LEU A 242 20.01 -4.99 -1.00
N VAL A 243 19.78 -6.27 -1.28
CA VAL A 243 18.50 -6.95 -1.05
C VAL A 243 18.29 -7.17 0.45
N LEU A 244 19.32 -7.57 1.21
CA LEU A 244 19.28 -7.63 2.68
C LEU A 244 19.08 -6.24 3.30
N ALA A 245 19.72 -5.20 2.75
CA ALA A 245 19.53 -3.80 3.18
C ALA A 245 18.18 -3.20 2.75
N ALA A 246 17.58 -3.68 1.65
CA ALA A 246 16.22 -3.31 1.26
C ALA A 246 15.16 -4.09 2.07
N SER A 247 15.53 -5.27 2.58
CA SER A 247 14.69 -6.08 3.48
C SER A 247 14.78 -5.63 4.93
N SER A 248 15.73 -4.77 5.29
CA SER A 248 15.90 -4.26 6.65
C SER A 248 15.13 -2.97 6.93
N VAL A 249 14.32 -2.47 6.00
CA VAL A 249 13.45 -1.29 6.21
C VAL A 249 12.00 -1.76 6.36
N GLN A 250 11.77 -2.75 7.22
CA GLN A 250 10.43 -3.24 7.53
C GLN A 250 10.30 -3.37 9.06
N ALA A 251 9.41 -2.56 9.64
CA ALA A 251 8.96 -2.54 11.04
C ALA A 251 9.90 -1.98 12.13
N GLY A 252 11.21 -1.85 11.93
CA GLY A 252 12.14 -1.43 13.01
C GLY A 252 12.23 0.07 13.32
N ASP A 253 11.93 0.95 12.36
CA ASP A 253 12.38 2.37 12.48
C ASP A 253 11.74 3.15 13.65
N TYR A 254 10.45 2.95 13.94
CA TYR A 254 9.77 3.71 15.01
C TYR A 254 10.02 3.11 16.40
N ASP A 255 10.02 1.78 16.50
CA ASP A 255 10.29 1.05 17.74
C ASP A 255 11.73 1.31 18.24
N GLU A 256 12.69 1.33 17.32
CA GLU A 256 14.07 1.69 17.63
C GLU A 256 14.21 3.16 18.06
N LEU A 257 13.48 4.09 17.44
CA LEU A 257 13.48 5.49 17.89
C LEU A 257 12.92 5.61 19.32
N LEU A 258 11.83 4.91 19.61
CA LEU A 258 11.22 4.92 20.93
C LEU A 258 12.19 4.37 21.98
N SER A 259 12.77 3.19 21.75
CA SER A 259 13.71 2.59 22.69
C SER A 259 15.01 3.41 22.87
N GLU A 260 15.46 4.11 21.83
CA GLU A 260 16.70 4.89 21.88
C GLU A 260 16.53 6.28 22.49
N TYR A 261 15.38 6.93 22.32
CA TYR A 261 15.20 8.34 22.69
C TYR A 261 14.10 8.58 23.73
N VAL A 262 13.39 7.55 24.17
CA VAL A 262 12.40 7.63 25.26
C VAL A 262 12.99 7.02 26.52
N HIS A 263 13.12 7.83 27.56
CA HIS A 263 13.75 7.42 28.81
C HIS A 263 12.98 7.92 30.02
N LYS A 264 13.02 7.16 31.12
CA LYS A 264 12.46 7.63 32.38
C LYS A 264 13.23 8.85 32.87
N THR A 265 12.49 9.86 33.28
CA THR A 265 12.99 11.09 33.87
C THR A 265 11.99 11.58 34.92
N GLU A 266 12.33 12.65 35.62
CA GLU A 266 11.48 13.21 36.67
C GLU A 266 11.48 14.75 36.58
N LYS A 267 10.30 15.33 36.79
CA LYS A 267 10.15 16.78 36.98
C LYS A 267 9.09 17.04 38.04
N ASN A 268 9.41 17.90 39.01
CA ASN A 268 8.47 18.30 40.07
C ASN A 268 7.86 17.11 40.84
N GLY A 269 8.63 16.03 41.06
CA GLY A 269 8.14 14.81 41.72
C GLY A 269 7.23 13.93 40.85
N ILE A 270 7.07 14.24 39.57
CA ILE A 270 6.36 13.41 38.60
C ILE A 270 7.40 12.65 37.76
N THR A 271 7.47 11.33 37.92
CA THR A 271 8.24 10.47 37.01
C THR A 271 7.47 10.30 35.71
N TYR A 272 8.15 10.37 34.57
CA TYR A 272 7.54 10.17 33.24
C TYR A 272 8.57 9.67 32.23
N ASN A 273 8.09 9.19 31.10
CA ASN A 273 8.91 8.87 29.94
C ASN A 273 9.15 10.15 29.12
N GLY A 274 10.36 10.69 29.25
CA GLY A 274 10.82 11.88 28.54
C GLY A 274 11.43 11.53 27.20
N VAL A 275 11.23 12.41 26.21
CA VAL A 275 11.73 12.25 24.85
C VAL A 275 12.90 13.19 24.60
N ASP A 276 14.01 12.69 24.07
CA ASP A 276 15.12 13.53 23.57
C ASP A 276 14.77 14.06 22.17
N TYR A 277 13.95 15.10 22.13
CA TYR A 277 13.51 15.71 20.86
C TYR A 277 14.67 16.24 20.00
N ASP A 278 15.80 16.63 20.59
CA ASP A 278 16.93 17.18 19.85
C ASP A 278 17.75 16.09 19.17
N ALA A 279 17.93 14.95 19.83
CA ALA A 279 18.55 13.77 19.24
C ALA A 279 17.61 13.10 18.22
N TRP A 280 16.34 12.91 18.59
CA TRP A 280 15.30 12.34 17.72
C TRP A 280 15.19 13.11 16.40
N ALA A 281 15.20 14.45 16.44
CA ALA A 281 15.08 15.29 15.24
C ALA A 281 16.19 15.07 14.20
N LYS A 282 17.36 14.62 14.63
CA LYS A 282 18.54 14.40 13.76
C LYS A 282 18.59 12.99 13.19
N ASP A 283 17.77 12.08 13.71
CA ASP A 283 17.77 10.69 13.31
C ASP A 283 17.03 10.48 11.99
N ALA A 284 17.70 9.85 11.02
CA ALA A 284 17.11 9.57 9.70
C ALA A 284 15.88 8.65 9.77
N ARG A 285 15.77 7.82 10.82
CA ARG A 285 14.61 6.95 11.05
C ARG A 285 13.33 7.73 11.31
N HIS A 286 13.40 8.98 11.79
CA HIS A 286 12.20 9.82 11.99
C HIS A 286 11.50 10.07 10.65
N ALA A 287 12.26 10.56 9.66
CA ALA A 287 11.74 10.81 8.32
C ALA A 287 11.26 9.51 7.64
N ALA A 288 11.97 8.40 7.85
CA ALA A 288 11.55 7.08 7.34
C ALA A 288 10.21 6.63 7.96
N SER A 289 10.03 6.81 9.26
CA SER A 289 8.80 6.47 9.98
C SER A 289 7.61 7.32 9.51
N ILE A 290 7.80 8.63 9.32
CA ILE A 290 6.76 9.51 8.75
C ILE A 290 6.41 9.08 7.33
N LYS A 291 7.41 8.81 6.48
CA LYS A 291 7.15 8.32 5.12
C LYS A 291 6.34 7.03 5.13
N ARG A 292 6.70 6.07 5.97
CA ARG A 292 5.96 4.81 6.12
C ARG A 292 4.52 5.06 6.55
N LEU A 293 4.31 5.87 7.58
CA LEU A 293 2.97 6.26 8.05
C LEU A 293 2.14 6.87 6.91
N THR A 294 2.69 7.82 6.16
CA THR A 294 1.96 8.49 5.06
C THR A 294 1.61 7.55 3.90
N GLN A 295 2.35 6.45 3.74
CA GLN A 295 2.16 5.45 2.69
C GLN A 295 1.26 4.28 3.11
N THR A 296 1.05 4.07 4.41
CA THR A 296 0.13 3.04 4.92
C THR A 296 -1.31 3.48 4.68
N ASN A 297 -2.10 2.62 4.04
CA ASN A 297 -3.54 2.84 3.86
C ASN A 297 -4.31 2.29 5.06
N PRO A 298 -5.01 3.13 5.85
CA PRO A 298 -5.75 2.67 7.02
C PRO A 298 -6.91 1.72 6.70
N ASN A 299 -7.37 1.70 5.45
CA ASN A 299 -8.44 0.79 5.02
C ASN A 299 -7.95 -0.65 4.76
N ASP A 300 -6.63 -0.90 4.82
CA ASP A 300 -6.05 -2.23 4.58
C ASP A 300 -6.10 -3.14 5.82
N PHE A 301 -6.49 -2.63 7.00
CA PHE A 301 -6.50 -3.40 8.25
C PHE A 301 -7.68 -4.36 8.32
N GLU A 302 -7.41 -5.64 8.62
CA GLU A 302 -8.43 -6.70 8.69
C GLU A 302 -9.08 -6.77 10.09
N THR A 303 -8.38 -6.27 11.13
CA THR A 303 -8.84 -6.33 12.52
C THR A 303 -8.84 -4.96 13.21
N GLN A 304 -9.76 -4.78 14.18
CA GLN A 304 -9.82 -3.56 15.00
C GLN A 304 -8.51 -3.32 15.78
N ASN A 305 -7.78 -4.37 16.16
CA ASN A 305 -6.50 -4.23 16.84
C ASN A 305 -5.39 -3.71 15.90
N GLU A 306 -5.37 -4.14 14.65
CA GLU A 306 -4.44 -3.58 13.65
C GLU A 306 -4.73 -2.11 13.42
N GLU A 307 -6.00 -1.76 13.23
CA GLU A 307 -6.42 -0.38 13.03
C GLU A 307 -6.10 0.50 14.26
N MET A 308 -6.45 0.05 15.47
CA MET A 308 -6.23 0.80 16.70
C MET A 308 -4.73 0.97 17.02
N SER A 309 -3.94 -0.10 16.89
CA SER A 309 -2.48 -0.01 17.11
C SER A 309 -1.82 0.95 16.11
N PHE A 310 -2.24 0.92 14.84
CA PHE A 310 -1.79 1.88 13.84
C PHE A 310 -2.12 3.33 14.22
N TRP A 311 -3.37 3.62 14.58
CA TRP A 311 -3.79 5.00 14.87
C TRP A 311 -3.19 5.55 16.17
N ILE A 312 -2.97 4.71 17.19
CA ILE A 312 -2.23 5.11 18.40
C ILE A 312 -0.79 5.48 18.04
N ASN A 313 -0.10 4.61 17.29
CA ASN A 313 1.28 4.87 16.86
C ASN A 313 1.36 6.12 15.96
N ALA A 314 0.40 6.29 15.05
CA ALA A 314 0.30 7.46 14.19
C ALA A 314 0.14 8.74 15.04
N TYR A 315 -0.78 8.76 16.00
CA TYR A 315 -0.98 9.91 16.87
C TYR A 315 0.32 10.29 17.60
N ASN A 316 0.98 9.31 18.21
CA ASN A 316 2.20 9.52 18.99
C ASN A 316 3.35 10.03 18.11
N LEU A 317 3.60 9.38 16.97
CA LEU A 317 4.64 9.78 16.03
C LEU A 317 4.39 11.17 15.44
N LEU A 318 3.14 11.48 15.06
CA LEU A 318 2.78 12.78 14.50
C LEU A 318 2.86 13.91 15.54
N THR A 319 2.60 13.59 16.81
CA THR A 319 2.81 14.54 17.91
C THR A 319 4.30 14.91 18.03
N ILE A 320 5.19 13.90 18.00
CA ILE A 320 6.64 14.12 17.99
C ILE A 320 7.08 14.91 16.74
N ASP A 321 6.58 14.54 15.57
CA ASP A 321 6.87 15.23 14.30
C ASP A 321 6.49 16.71 14.35
N LEU A 322 5.33 17.04 14.95
CA LEU A 322 4.90 18.41 15.11
C LEU A 322 5.86 19.20 16.01
N ILE A 323 6.29 18.62 17.14
CA ILE A 323 7.22 19.25 18.09
C ILE A 323 8.59 19.46 17.46
N VAL A 324 9.09 18.46 16.73
CA VAL A 324 10.36 18.53 16.01
C VAL A 324 10.31 19.61 14.93
N LYS A 325 9.28 19.63 14.08
CA LYS A 325 9.12 20.63 13.01
C LYS A 325 8.95 22.06 13.49
N LYS A 326 8.41 22.24 14.70
CA LYS A 326 8.16 23.55 15.31
C LYS A 326 9.26 23.99 16.27
N GLU A 327 10.26 23.15 16.50
CA GLU A 327 11.36 23.40 17.43
C GLU A 327 10.89 23.77 18.86
N GLU A 328 9.73 23.25 19.28
CA GLU A 328 9.16 23.54 20.61
C GLU A 328 9.92 22.80 21.71
N ARG A 329 10.28 23.48 22.80
CA ARG A 329 11.13 22.93 23.88
C ARG A 329 10.68 23.24 25.30
N GLU A 330 9.57 23.97 25.46
CA GLU A 330 9.08 24.46 26.74
C GLU A 330 7.72 23.89 27.09
N SER A 331 6.71 24.10 26.25
CA SER A 331 5.34 23.69 26.53
C SER A 331 4.55 23.38 25.28
N ILE A 332 3.78 22.30 25.34
CA ILE A 332 2.88 21.92 24.25
C ILE A 332 1.82 23.00 23.94
N LYS A 333 1.48 23.84 24.93
CA LYS A 333 0.51 24.93 24.77
C LYS A 333 0.99 26.04 23.84
N ASN A 334 2.30 26.15 23.62
CA ASN A 334 2.88 27.13 22.69
C ASN A 334 2.56 26.80 21.24
N LEU A 335 2.33 25.51 20.94
CA LEU A 335 1.87 25.12 19.62
C LEU A 335 0.45 25.62 19.39
N GLY A 336 -0.39 25.67 20.45
CA GLY A 336 -1.72 26.28 20.53
C GLY A 336 -2.58 25.70 21.67
N SER A 337 -3.87 26.05 21.76
CA SER A 337 -4.74 25.53 22.83
C SER A 337 -4.99 24.03 22.67
N PHE A 338 -4.90 23.28 23.78
CA PHE A 338 -4.96 21.81 23.88
C PHE A 338 -6.12 21.17 23.10
N PHE A 339 -7.24 21.88 22.94
CA PHE A 339 -8.42 21.36 22.25
C PHE A 339 -8.69 21.92 20.85
N THR A 340 -7.95 22.92 20.33
CA THR A 340 -8.51 23.65 19.17
C THR A 340 -7.59 24.30 18.13
N THR A 341 -6.28 24.43 18.31
CA THR A 341 -5.48 25.22 17.32
C THR A 341 -4.50 24.40 16.49
N PRO A 342 -3.58 23.63 17.06
CA PRO A 342 -2.50 22.96 16.31
C PRO A 342 -2.94 21.58 15.84
N TRP A 343 -3.53 20.82 16.77
CA TRP A 343 -4.18 19.53 16.56
C TRP A 343 -5.30 19.58 15.52
N LYS A 344 -5.83 20.77 15.20
CA LYS A 344 -6.86 21.01 14.17
C LYS A 344 -6.33 21.60 12.86
N LYS A 345 -5.16 22.25 12.89
CA LYS A 345 -4.63 22.99 11.72
C LYS A 345 -3.53 22.24 10.99
N HIS A 346 -2.63 21.53 11.70
CA HIS A 346 -1.61 20.76 11.02
C HIS A 346 -2.20 19.47 10.46
N GLN A 347 -1.96 19.24 9.18
CA GLN A 347 -2.49 18.11 8.45
C GLN A 347 -1.34 17.26 7.89
N TRP A 348 -1.45 15.97 8.09
CA TRP A 348 -0.62 14.97 7.42
C TRP A 348 -1.47 14.26 6.37
N LEU A 349 -0.84 13.96 5.23
CA LEU A 349 -1.48 13.15 4.20
C LEU A 349 -1.14 11.68 4.47
N ILE A 350 -2.14 10.90 4.89
CA ILE A 350 -2.02 9.46 5.09
C ILE A 350 -2.85 8.80 3.99
N ALA A 351 -2.19 8.03 3.12
CA ALA A 351 -2.78 7.45 1.91
C ALA A 351 -3.57 8.47 1.05
N GLY A 352 -3.03 9.68 0.93
CA GLY A 352 -3.63 10.78 0.15
C GLY A 352 -4.81 11.48 0.83
N GLN A 353 -5.23 11.07 2.03
CA GLN A 353 -6.28 11.71 2.81
C GLN A 353 -5.67 12.60 3.91
N ALA A 354 -6.25 13.77 4.13
CA ALA A 354 -5.80 14.69 5.17
C ALA A 354 -6.32 14.25 6.55
N TYR A 355 -5.40 14.10 7.49
CA TYR A 355 -5.68 13.83 8.89
C TYR A 355 -5.01 14.86 9.80
N THR A 356 -5.71 15.20 10.87
CA THR A 356 -5.22 16.02 11.97
C THR A 356 -5.16 15.13 13.22
N LEU A 357 -4.34 15.51 14.21
CA LEU A 357 -4.29 14.77 15.49
C LEU A 357 -5.66 14.72 16.17
N ASP A 358 -6.42 15.81 16.09
CA ASP A 358 -7.81 15.90 16.60
C ASP A 358 -8.75 14.90 15.92
N LYS A 359 -8.65 14.76 14.59
CA LYS A 359 -9.44 13.77 13.83
C LYS A 359 -9.06 12.35 14.22
N ILE A 360 -7.77 12.06 14.37
CA ILE A 360 -7.30 10.73 14.78
C ILE A 360 -7.84 10.37 16.17
N GLU A 361 -7.76 11.28 17.13
CA GLU A 361 -8.25 11.04 18.48
C GLU A 361 -9.78 10.95 18.54
N HIS A 362 -10.48 11.99 18.10
CA HIS A 362 -11.92 12.11 18.35
C HIS A 362 -12.81 11.39 17.35
N ALA A 363 -12.44 11.36 16.07
CA ALA A 363 -13.28 10.74 15.04
C ALA A 363 -12.96 9.26 14.84
N ILE A 364 -11.71 8.85 15.10
CA ILE A 364 -11.23 7.49 14.81
C ILE A 364 -11.08 6.70 16.11
N LEU A 365 -10.09 7.01 16.95
CA LEU A 365 -9.76 6.21 18.13
C LEU A 365 -10.93 6.15 19.13
N ARG A 366 -11.55 7.28 19.47
CA ARG A 366 -12.71 7.30 20.39
C ARG A 366 -13.91 6.53 19.84
N SER A 367 -14.08 6.47 18.52
CA SER A 367 -15.18 5.70 17.90
C SER A 367 -15.06 4.18 18.13
N MET A 368 -13.86 3.70 18.46
CA MET A 368 -13.58 2.29 18.76
C MET A 368 -14.06 1.86 20.15
N LYS A 369 -14.48 2.81 21.00
CA LYS A 369 -15.09 2.59 22.33
C LYS A 369 -14.21 1.85 23.33
N ASP A 370 -12.89 2.01 23.23
CA ASP A 370 -11.95 1.51 24.24
C ASP A 370 -11.38 2.69 25.06
N PRO A 371 -11.79 2.88 26.34
CA PRO A 371 -11.31 4.00 27.15
C PRO A 371 -9.80 3.97 27.42
N ARG A 372 -9.14 2.82 27.23
CA ARG A 372 -7.70 2.68 27.46
C ARG A 372 -6.86 3.46 26.46
N ILE A 373 -7.44 3.88 25.32
CA ILE A 373 -6.75 4.73 24.33
C ILE A 373 -6.24 6.04 24.95
N HIS A 374 -6.95 6.59 25.94
CA HIS A 374 -6.59 7.85 26.59
C HIS A 374 -5.29 7.76 27.38
N PHE A 375 -4.83 6.54 27.68
CA PHE A 375 -3.54 6.26 28.32
C PHE A 375 -2.45 5.85 27.31
N ALA A 376 -2.84 5.64 26.06
CA ALA A 376 -1.97 5.15 25.01
C ALA A 376 -1.50 6.26 24.06
N ILE A 377 -2.31 7.32 23.92
CA ILE A 377 -1.93 8.52 23.18
C ILE A 377 -1.23 9.53 24.10
N ASN A 378 -0.07 10.02 23.67
CA ASN A 378 0.76 10.95 24.42
C ASN A 378 0.69 12.34 23.79
N CYS A 379 0.20 13.31 24.55
CA CYS A 379 0.11 14.71 24.15
C CYS A 379 1.41 15.51 24.36
N ALA A 380 2.52 14.84 24.63
CA ALA A 380 3.82 15.42 24.94
C ALA A 380 3.87 16.38 26.13
N SER A 381 3.08 16.14 27.18
CA SER A 381 3.17 16.88 28.45
C SER A 381 3.63 15.99 29.61
N VAL A 382 4.22 16.59 30.64
CA VAL A 382 4.72 15.86 31.84
C VAL A 382 3.61 15.10 32.56
N SER A 383 2.42 15.69 32.66
CA SER A 383 1.24 15.04 33.28
C SER A 383 0.45 14.16 32.31
N CYS A 384 0.86 14.05 31.05
CA CYS A 384 0.28 13.09 30.11
C CYS A 384 0.67 11.65 30.46
N PRO A 385 -0.11 10.65 30.03
CA PRO A 385 0.29 9.24 30.10
C PRO A 385 1.61 9.04 29.37
N ASP A 386 2.42 8.12 29.86
CA ASP A 386 3.77 7.93 29.33
C ASP A 386 3.75 7.47 27.88
N LEU A 387 4.58 8.08 27.04
CA LEU A 387 4.92 7.49 25.75
C LEU A 387 5.70 6.20 26.02
N ARG A 388 5.27 5.08 25.46
CA ARG A 388 6.00 3.81 25.57
C ARG A 388 7.34 3.89 24.86
N ASP A 389 8.31 3.13 25.35
CA ASP A 389 9.63 2.91 24.73
C ASP A 389 9.59 1.84 23.62
N GLU A 390 8.38 1.43 23.23
CA GLU A 390 8.07 0.44 22.21
C GLU A 390 6.76 0.82 21.50
N ALA A 391 6.62 0.45 20.24
CA ALA A 391 5.41 0.70 19.45
C ALA A 391 4.25 -0.23 19.85
N TYR A 392 3.01 0.22 19.61
CA TYR A 392 1.85 -0.63 19.79
C TYR A 392 1.73 -1.66 18.67
N GLU A 393 1.50 -2.93 19.01
CA GLU A 393 1.35 -4.01 18.02
C GLU A 393 -0.01 -4.69 18.15
N ALA A 394 -0.66 -5.00 17.02
CA ALA A 394 -1.98 -5.63 17.00
C ALA A 394 -2.09 -6.90 17.87
N LYS A 395 -1.02 -7.72 17.89
CA LYS A 395 -0.97 -9.00 18.63
C LYS A 395 -0.88 -8.80 20.14
N SER A 396 -0.28 -7.71 20.59
CA SER A 396 -0.04 -7.43 22.01
C SER A 396 -0.81 -6.22 22.53
N LEU A 397 -1.62 -5.57 21.68
CA LEU A 397 -2.31 -4.31 21.96
C LEU A 397 -3.10 -4.33 23.27
N ASN A 398 -3.92 -5.37 23.50
CA ASN A 398 -4.71 -5.47 24.73
C ASN A 398 -3.84 -5.51 26.00
N ARG A 399 -2.69 -6.18 25.93
CA ARG A 399 -1.72 -6.22 27.03
C ARG A 399 -1.09 -4.83 27.20
N GLN A 400 -0.61 -4.21 26.12
CA GLN A 400 0.04 -2.89 26.16
C GLN A 400 -0.91 -1.80 26.67
N LEU A 401 -2.18 -1.81 26.25
CA LEU A 401 -3.21 -0.88 26.72
C LEU A 401 -3.47 -1.05 28.22
N ASN A 402 -3.62 -2.29 28.70
CA ASN A 402 -3.80 -2.55 30.13
C ASN A 402 -2.59 -2.12 30.95
N GLU A 403 -1.37 -2.41 30.47
CA GLU A 403 -0.14 -1.99 31.13
C GLU A 403 -0.05 -0.47 31.26
N GLN A 404 -0.40 0.29 30.22
CA GLN A 404 -0.41 1.76 30.28
C GLN A 404 -1.34 2.32 31.35
N VAL A 405 -2.54 1.75 31.47
CA VAL A 405 -3.49 2.15 32.52
C VAL A 405 -2.85 1.91 33.88
N MET A 406 -2.28 0.73 34.10
CA MET A 406 -1.66 0.37 35.38
C MET A 406 -0.45 1.25 35.70
N ILE A 407 0.43 1.50 34.73
CA ILE A 407 1.61 2.36 34.90
C ILE A 407 1.17 3.79 35.24
N THR A 408 0.17 4.31 34.53
CA THR A 408 -0.34 5.66 34.78
C THR A 408 -0.95 5.74 36.17
N LEU A 409 -1.85 4.82 36.54
CA LEU A 409 -2.51 4.82 37.85
C LEU A 409 -1.54 4.55 39.02
N ALA A 410 -0.43 3.86 38.79
CA ALA A 410 0.60 3.68 39.81
C ALA A 410 1.38 4.98 40.11
N ASN A 411 1.29 5.98 39.24
CA ASN A 411 1.96 7.26 39.42
C ASN A 411 1.10 8.24 40.24
N GLU A 412 1.49 8.46 41.50
CA GLU A 412 0.76 9.36 42.41
C GLU A 412 0.81 10.83 41.99
N GLY A 413 1.77 11.23 41.15
CA GLY A 413 1.92 12.60 40.67
C GLY A 413 1.01 12.98 39.49
N LYS A 414 0.53 12.01 38.71
CA LYS A 414 -0.28 12.28 37.50
C LYS A 414 -1.45 11.34 37.24
N GLY A 415 -1.51 10.19 37.90
CA GLY A 415 -2.50 9.15 37.64
C GLY A 415 -3.53 9.00 38.74
N PHE A 416 -3.11 8.52 39.90
CA PHE A 416 -3.99 8.23 41.02
C PHE A 416 -3.25 8.31 42.37
N ALA A 417 -3.81 9.06 43.32
CA ALA A 417 -3.26 9.19 44.67
C ALA A 417 -4.36 9.14 45.73
N LYS A 418 -4.07 8.48 46.85
CA LYS A 418 -4.96 8.41 48.01
C LYS A 418 -4.48 9.42 49.05
N ASN A 419 -5.32 10.42 49.35
CA ASN A 419 -5.09 11.33 50.46
C ASN A 419 -6.16 11.12 51.54
N ASP A 420 -5.88 11.52 52.78
CA ASP A 420 -6.82 11.37 53.88
C ASP A 420 -8.17 12.01 53.53
N GLY A 421 -9.21 11.17 53.43
CA GLY A 421 -10.57 11.57 53.04
C GLY A 421 -10.85 11.80 51.53
N THR A 422 -9.85 11.87 50.64
CA THR A 422 -10.06 12.18 49.20
C THR A 422 -9.26 11.26 48.27
N VAL A 423 -9.71 11.15 47.02
CA VAL A 423 -8.98 10.42 45.98
C VAL A 423 -8.69 11.40 44.85
N HIS A 424 -7.40 11.59 44.57
CA HIS A 424 -6.94 12.44 43.48
C HIS A 424 -6.71 11.58 42.25
N VAL A 425 -7.20 12.01 41.09
CA VAL A 425 -7.04 11.29 39.82
C VAL A 425 -6.63 12.24 38.70
N SER A 426 -6.06 11.68 37.63
CA SER A 426 -5.68 12.42 36.44
C SER A 426 -6.82 13.27 35.88
N LYS A 427 -6.50 14.44 35.27
CA LYS A 427 -7.49 15.27 34.55
C LYS A 427 -8.10 14.58 33.34
N ILE A 428 -7.51 13.49 32.84
CA ILE A 428 -8.07 12.69 31.76
C ILE A 428 -9.49 12.23 32.10
N PHE A 429 -9.74 11.87 33.37
CA PHE A 429 -11.06 11.47 33.83
C PHE A 429 -12.08 12.61 33.89
N ASP A 430 -11.61 13.87 33.95
CA ASP A 430 -12.46 15.07 33.88
C ASP A 430 -12.81 15.37 32.42
N TRP A 431 -11.82 15.38 31.53
CA TRP A 431 -11.99 15.75 30.13
C TRP A 431 -12.74 14.71 29.30
N PHE A 432 -12.59 13.43 29.66
CA PHE A 432 -13.14 12.30 28.90
C PHE A 432 -14.07 11.41 29.76
N SER A 433 -14.72 12.00 30.77
CA SER A 433 -15.57 11.26 31.73
C SER A 433 -16.55 10.30 31.06
N GLU A 434 -17.19 10.72 29.97
CA GLU A 434 -18.17 9.94 29.21
C GLU A 434 -17.60 8.65 28.62
N ASP A 435 -16.31 8.63 28.27
CA ASP A 435 -15.68 7.45 27.69
C ASP A 435 -15.42 6.38 28.78
N PHE A 436 -15.38 6.76 30.05
CA PHE A 436 -15.17 5.88 31.20
C PHE A 436 -16.49 5.41 31.81
N ASN A 437 -16.93 4.21 31.39
CA ASN A 437 -18.17 3.59 31.89
C ASN A 437 -19.40 4.52 31.82
N ASN A 438 -19.54 5.27 30.72
CA ASN A 438 -20.62 6.25 30.51
C ASN A 438 -20.72 7.30 31.62
N GLY A 439 -19.57 7.85 32.05
CA GLY A 439 -19.51 8.86 33.12
C GLY A 439 -19.25 8.29 34.52
N ASP A 440 -19.37 6.98 34.74
CA ASP A 440 -19.02 6.34 36.01
C ASP A 440 -17.52 6.04 36.13
N VAL A 441 -16.74 7.12 36.24
CA VAL A 441 -15.29 7.08 36.46
C VAL A 441 -14.92 6.23 37.67
N LYS A 442 -15.71 6.28 38.76
CA LYS A 442 -15.41 5.54 39.98
C LYS A 442 -15.55 4.04 39.76
N GLY A 443 -16.63 3.58 39.13
CA GLY A 443 -16.81 2.18 38.80
C GLY A 443 -15.74 1.66 37.83
N TRP A 444 -15.34 2.48 36.84
CA TRP A 444 -14.24 2.12 35.96
C TRP A 444 -12.91 1.95 36.72
N LEU A 445 -12.56 2.92 37.57
CA LEU A 445 -11.33 2.89 38.37
C LEU A 445 -11.25 1.68 39.32
N GLN A 446 -12.39 1.25 39.88
CA GLN A 446 -12.43 0.06 40.75
C GLN A 446 -11.97 -1.22 40.05
N SER A 447 -11.99 -1.26 38.72
CA SER A 447 -11.49 -2.39 37.93
C SER A 447 -9.95 -2.47 37.92
N TYR A 448 -9.24 -1.40 38.29
CA TYR A 448 -7.78 -1.31 38.25
C TYR A 448 -7.15 -1.02 39.60
N VAL A 449 -7.80 -0.22 40.46
CA VAL A 449 -7.27 0.20 41.76
C VAL A 449 -8.32 0.06 42.87
N SER A 450 -7.89 -0.45 44.03
CA SER A 450 -8.77 -0.57 45.20
C SER A 450 -8.83 0.74 45.99
N PHE A 451 -10.04 1.30 46.16
CA PHE A 451 -10.29 2.48 46.99
C PHE A 451 -11.75 2.53 47.48
N ASN A 452 -12.01 3.38 48.48
CA ASN A 452 -13.36 3.62 48.97
C ASN A 452 -14.08 4.62 48.03
N THR A 453 -15.08 4.14 47.29
CA THR A 453 -15.86 4.93 46.33
C THR A 453 -16.71 6.02 46.95
N ASN A 454 -16.97 5.96 48.26
CA ASN A 454 -17.67 7.03 48.98
C ASN A 454 -16.78 8.28 49.16
N LYS A 455 -15.46 8.17 48.98
CA LYS A 455 -14.57 9.33 49.01
C LYS A 455 -14.84 10.28 47.83
N LYS A 456 -14.62 11.57 48.07
CA LYS A 456 -14.73 12.60 47.02
C LYS A 456 -13.57 12.43 46.03
N LEU A 457 -13.91 12.42 44.75
CA LEU A 457 -12.94 12.42 43.66
C LEU A 457 -12.53 13.86 43.35
N GLN A 458 -11.23 14.11 43.28
CA GLN A 458 -10.63 15.40 42.94
C GLN A 458 -9.65 15.20 41.78
N TYR A 459 -9.53 16.21 40.92
CA TYR A 459 -8.63 16.14 39.77
C TYR A 459 -7.29 16.79 40.09
N MET A 460 -6.21 16.10 39.72
CA MET A 460 -4.84 16.56 39.93
C MET A 460 -4.55 17.83 39.11
N ASN A 461 -3.57 18.61 39.56
CA ASN A 461 -2.98 19.65 38.73
C ASN A 461 -2.30 19.02 37.51
N TYR A 462 -2.23 19.76 36.41
CA TYR A 462 -1.73 19.25 35.14
C TYR A 462 -0.57 20.09 34.65
N ASP A 463 0.63 19.51 34.65
CA ASP A 463 1.86 20.13 34.17
C ASP A 463 1.94 20.02 32.64
N TRP A 464 1.72 21.16 31.99
CA TRP A 464 1.75 21.33 30.53
C TRP A 464 3.16 21.52 29.96
N SER A 465 4.20 21.43 30.79
CA SER A 465 5.58 21.43 30.31
C SER A 465 5.77 20.28 29.34
N LEU A 466 6.57 20.53 28.31
CA LEU A 466 6.95 19.49 27.35
C LEU A 466 7.63 18.34 28.09
N ASN A 467 7.25 17.10 27.81
CA ASN A 467 7.88 15.88 28.37
C ASN A 467 9.25 15.61 27.74
N LYS A 468 10.16 16.58 27.79
CA LYS A 468 11.55 16.38 27.39
C LYS A 468 12.30 15.58 28.46
N GLY A 469 13.20 14.73 28.01
CA GLY A 469 14.15 14.00 28.86
C GLY A 469 15.40 13.66 28.04
N LYS A 470 16.56 13.69 28.66
CA LYS A 470 17.80 13.16 28.09
C LYS A 470 18.22 11.96 28.90
N ARG A 471 18.98 11.07 28.28
CA ARG A 471 19.67 10.02 29.03
C ARG A 471 20.66 10.71 29.97
N ASP A 472 20.58 10.39 31.26
CA ASP A 472 21.68 10.70 32.16
C ASP A 472 22.84 9.79 31.76
N ASP A 473 23.93 10.39 31.27
CA ASP A 473 25.17 9.68 30.89
C ASP A 473 25.85 8.99 32.09
#